data_AF-A0AAE3KE16-F1
#
_entry.id   AF-A0AAE3KE16-F1
#
_cell.length_a   1.000
_cell.length_b   1.000
_cell.length_c   1.000
_cell.angle_alpha   90.00
_cell.angle_beta   90.00
_cell.angle_gamma   90.00
#
_symmetry.space_group_name_H-M   'P 1'
#
loop_
_entity.id
_entity.type
_entity.pdbx_description
1 polymer ?
#
loop_
_entity_poly.entity_id
_entity_poly.type
_entity_poly.pdbx_seq_one_letter_code
_entity_poly.pdbx_strand_id
1 'polypeptide(L)'
;MLKQRLVAIGALLVAIGLYTASVWSGKPGYQFPQIVALTMIVLTGVLTVLALKPGRPVVPDDVEPVAFGVLWPSLLLIAGYAFLAPRLGFISTSFLAFALVGLVYNPEPLTTRRVLVTCGISAAFMTALYLLFVVLLNVRVPTGILL
;
A
#
# COMPACT_ATOMS: atom_id res chain seq x y z
N MET A 1 -12.87 14.42 -21.11
CA MET A 1 -13.15 13.04 -21.57
C MET A 1 -11.91 12.27 -22.07
N LEU A 2 -11.12 12.77 -23.04
CA LEU A 2 -9.94 12.03 -23.54
C LEU A 2 -8.93 11.70 -22.43
N LYS A 3 -8.62 12.67 -21.56
CA LYS A 3 -7.73 12.48 -20.40
C LYS A 3 -8.23 11.35 -19.47
N GLN A 4 -9.52 11.32 -19.14
CA GLN A 4 -10.11 10.28 -18.29
C GLN A 4 -10.02 8.89 -18.93
N ARG A 5 -10.23 8.79 -20.25
CA ARG A 5 -10.05 7.54 -21.00
C ARG A 5 -8.61 7.05 -20.94
N LEU A 6 -7.64 7.94 -21.17
CA LEU A 6 -6.22 7.62 -21.09
C LEU A 6 -5.81 7.17 -19.69
N VAL A 7 -6.31 7.84 -18.64
CA VAL A 7 -6.04 7.47 -17.24
C VAL A 7 -6.66 6.10 -16.91
N ALA A 8 -7.91 5.85 -17.29
CA ALA A 8 -8.57 4.57 -17.03
C ALA A 8 -7.86 3.40 -17.75
N ILE A 9 -7.52 3.59 -19.02
CA ILE A 9 -6.77 2.60 -19.81
C ILE A 9 -5.37 2.39 -19.22
N GLY A 10 -4.68 3.48 -18.87
CA GLY A 10 -3.35 3.41 -18.25
C GLY A 10 -3.37 2.65 -16.92
N ALA A 11 -4.34 2.94 -16.05
CA ALA A 11 -4.52 2.24 -14.79
C ALA A 11 -4.82 0.75 -15.00
N LEU A 12 -5.65 0.40 -15.98
CA LEU A 12 -5.94 -0.99 -16.34
C LEU A 12 -4.68 -1.73 -16.82
N LEU A 13 -3.87 -1.10 -17.69
CA LEU A 13 -2.62 -1.68 -18.16
C LEU A 13 -1.63 -1.92 -17.02
N VAL A 14 -1.50 -0.97 -16.09
CA VAL A 14 -0.66 -1.12 -14.90
C VAL A 14 -1.16 -2.27 -14.01
N ALA A 15 -2.47 -2.36 -13.76
CA ALA A 15 -3.04 -3.43 -12.95
C ALA A 15 -2.81 -4.82 -13.56
N ILE A 16 -2.97 -4.95 -14.89
CA ILE A 16 -2.66 -6.19 -15.63
C ILE A 16 -1.16 -6.51 -15.54
N GLY A 17 -0.29 -5.51 -15.70
CA GLY A 17 1.15 -5.67 -15.56
C GLY A 17 1.56 -6.18 -14.16
N LEU A 18 0.95 -5.62 -13.10
CA LEU A 18 1.19 -6.05 -11.73
C LEU A 18 0.68 -7.46 -11.46
N TYR A 19 -0.50 -7.81 -11.98
CA TYR A 19 -1.06 -9.16 -11.85
C TYR A 19 -0.15 -10.20 -12.54
N THR A 20 0.24 -9.93 -13.79
CA THR A 20 1.12 -10.83 -14.56
C THR A 20 2.49 -10.99 -13.91
N ALA A 21 3.11 -9.90 -13.45
CA ALA A 21 4.36 -9.95 -12.69
C ALA A 21 4.22 -10.77 -11.38
N SER A 22 3.10 -10.63 -10.69
CA SER A 22 2.81 -11.37 -9.46
C SER A 22 2.62 -12.87 -9.69
N VAL A 23 1.92 -13.25 -10.76
CA VAL A 23 1.73 -14.66 -11.15
C VAL A 23 3.05 -15.30 -11.60
N TRP A 24 3.85 -14.57 -12.39
CA TRP A 24 5.13 -15.08 -12.89
C TRP A 24 6.14 -15.38 -11.76
N SER A 25 6.03 -14.70 -10.61
CA SER A 25 6.91 -14.99 -9.47
C SER A 25 6.87 -16.46 -9.03
N GLY A 26 5.76 -17.19 -9.25
CA GLY A 26 5.61 -18.62 -8.98
C GLY A 26 5.84 -19.05 -7.52
N LYS A 27 6.02 -18.10 -6.60
CA LYS A 27 6.42 -18.37 -5.21
C LYS A 27 5.20 -18.50 -4.30
N PRO A 28 5.21 -19.47 -3.35
CA PRO A 28 4.17 -19.54 -2.33
C PRO A 28 4.14 -18.24 -1.52
N GLY A 29 2.93 -17.71 -1.27
CA GLY A 29 2.71 -16.43 -0.57
C GLY A 29 2.32 -15.24 -1.45
N TYR A 30 2.34 -15.36 -2.78
CA TYR A 30 1.95 -14.27 -3.70
C TYR A 30 0.43 -14.16 -3.95
N GLN A 31 -0.38 -14.96 -3.26
CA GLN A 31 -1.85 -14.94 -3.39
C GLN A 31 -2.42 -13.57 -3.00
N PHE A 32 -1.87 -12.91 -1.98
CA PHE A 32 -2.37 -11.60 -1.55
C PHE A 32 -2.16 -10.53 -2.64
N PRO A 33 -0.95 -10.29 -3.18
CA PRO A 33 -0.78 -9.37 -4.30
C PRO A 33 -1.60 -9.74 -5.54
N GLN A 34 -1.79 -11.04 -5.82
CA GLN A 34 -2.63 -11.50 -6.95
C GLN A 34 -4.09 -11.11 -6.76
N ILE A 35 -4.66 -11.31 -5.58
CA ILE A 35 -6.05 -10.94 -5.27
C ILE A 35 -6.21 -9.42 -5.38
N VAL A 36 -5.30 -8.64 -4.79
CA VAL A 36 -5.34 -7.16 -4.86
C VAL A 36 -5.27 -6.69 -6.32
N ALA A 37 -4.32 -7.22 -7.10
CA ALA A 37 -4.19 -6.85 -8.51
C ALA A 37 -5.44 -7.26 -9.33
N LEU A 38 -6.02 -8.43 -9.05
CA LEU A 38 -7.25 -8.87 -9.69
C LEU A 38 -8.43 -7.94 -9.37
N THR A 39 -8.60 -7.56 -8.10
CA THR A 39 -9.62 -6.57 -7.71
C THR A 39 -9.41 -5.24 -8.42
N MET A 40 -8.15 -4.78 -8.52
CA MET A 40 -7.82 -3.56 -9.26
C MET A 40 -8.14 -3.68 -10.75
N ILE A 41 -7.87 -4.82 -11.39
CA ILE A 41 -8.25 -5.07 -12.80
C ILE A 41 -9.76 -4.96 -12.96
N VAL A 42 -10.55 -5.54 -12.04
CA VAL A 42 -12.02 -5.47 -12.09
C VAL A 42 -12.48 -4.02 -11.98
N LEU A 43 -12.02 -3.27 -10.97
CA LEU A 43 -12.41 -1.88 -10.75
C LEU A 43 -12.00 -0.97 -11.93
N THR A 44 -10.75 -1.09 -12.38
CA THR A 44 -10.24 -0.30 -13.52
C THR A 44 -10.88 -0.71 -14.84
N GLY A 45 -11.26 -1.97 -15.01
CA GLY A 45 -12.03 -2.46 -16.15
C GLY A 45 -13.42 -1.84 -16.21
N VAL A 46 -14.13 -1.84 -15.08
CA VAL A 46 -15.44 -1.15 -14.95
C VAL A 46 -15.29 0.34 -15.27
N LEU A 47 -14.30 1.02 -14.69
CA LEU A 47 -14.03 2.43 -14.95
C LEU A 47 -13.70 2.69 -16.43
N THR A 48 -12.96 1.80 -17.08
CA THR A 48 -12.62 1.91 -18.51
C THR A 48 -13.87 1.80 -19.36
N VAL A 49 -14.74 0.81 -19.10
CA VAL A 49 -16.02 0.65 -19.81
C VAL A 49 -16.90 1.90 -19.63
N LEU A 50 -16.98 2.44 -18.41
CA LEU A 50 -17.73 3.66 -18.13
C LEU A 50 -17.14 4.88 -18.83
N ALA A 51 -15.80 5.01 -18.88
CA ALA A 51 -15.11 6.14 -19.52
C ALA A 51 -15.24 6.14 -21.05
N LEU A 52 -15.47 4.97 -21.65
CA LEU A 52 -15.72 4.83 -23.08
C LEU A 52 -17.15 5.21 -23.48
N LYS A 53 -18.13 5.14 -22.58
CA LYS A 53 -19.51 5.55 -22.86
C LYS A 53 -19.58 7.07 -23.12
N PRO A 54 -20.18 7.52 -24.23
CA PRO A 54 -20.33 8.94 -24.53
C PRO A 54 -21.37 9.60 -23.61
N GLY A 55 -21.11 10.85 -23.20
CA GLY A 55 -22.12 11.74 -22.61
C GLY A 55 -22.14 11.86 -21.09
N ARG A 56 -21.30 11.15 -20.33
CA ARG A 56 -21.14 11.39 -18.88
C ARG A 56 -19.68 11.34 -18.44
N PRO A 57 -19.14 12.40 -17.81
CA PRO A 57 -17.85 12.31 -17.15
C PRO A 57 -17.97 11.31 -15.98
N VAL A 58 -17.06 10.34 -15.95
CA VAL A 58 -17.02 9.32 -14.86
C VAL A 58 -16.50 9.92 -13.57
N VAL A 59 -15.62 10.91 -13.71
CA VAL A 59 -15.05 11.69 -12.61
C VAL A 59 -15.46 13.14 -12.84
N PRO A 60 -16.06 13.82 -11.84
CA PRO A 60 -16.36 15.25 -11.93
C PRO A 60 -15.09 16.07 -12.26
N ASP A 61 -15.21 17.15 -13.04
CA ASP A 61 -14.05 17.97 -13.45
C ASP A 61 -13.46 18.82 -12.30
N ASP A 62 -14.17 18.87 -11.17
CA ASP A 62 -13.84 19.54 -9.90
C ASP A 62 -12.98 18.68 -8.95
N VAL A 63 -12.43 17.56 -9.43
CA VAL A 63 -11.46 16.79 -8.64
C VAL A 63 -10.16 17.57 -8.46
N GLU A 64 -9.87 17.88 -7.21
CA GLU A 64 -8.66 18.56 -6.78
C GLU A 64 -7.42 17.75 -7.20
N PRO A 65 -6.41 18.38 -7.83
CA PRO A 65 -5.23 17.68 -8.28
C PRO A 65 -4.47 17.10 -7.09
N VAL A 66 -4.13 15.82 -7.16
CA VAL A 66 -3.30 15.19 -6.13
C VAL A 66 -1.92 15.84 -6.14
N ALA A 67 -1.55 16.46 -5.01
CA ALA A 67 -0.22 17.00 -4.82
C ALA A 67 0.82 15.86 -4.79
N PHE A 68 1.47 15.60 -5.93
CA PHE A 68 2.46 14.54 -6.06
C PHE A 68 3.60 14.62 -5.03
N GLY A 69 3.92 15.81 -4.52
CA GLY A 69 4.88 15.99 -3.43
C GLY A 69 4.51 15.21 -2.16
N VAL A 70 3.22 14.99 -1.90
CA VAL A 70 2.70 14.23 -0.75
C VAL A 70 2.89 12.72 -0.94
N LEU A 71 3.05 12.24 -2.17
CA LEU A 71 3.24 10.82 -2.50
C LEU A 71 4.70 10.38 -2.39
N TRP A 72 5.64 11.31 -2.49
CA TRP A 72 7.06 10.95 -2.46
C TRP A 72 7.51 10.25 -1.16
N PRO A 73 7.10 10.73 0.04
CA PRO A 73 7.47 10.06 1.28
C PRO A 73 6.93 8.63 1.40
N SER A 74 5.70 8.35 0.93
CA SER A 74 5.14 6.99 0.96
C SER A 74 5.87 6.05 0.02
N LEU A 75 6.25 6.51 -1.17
CA LEU A 75 7.06 5.71 -2.09
C LEU A 75 8.42 5.34 -1.48
N LEU A 76 9.08 6.30 -0.83
CA LEU A 76 10.33 6.03 -0.10
C LEU A 76 10.12 5.06 1.05
N LEU A 77 9.04 5.20 1.83
CA LEU A 77 8.73 4.28 2.92
C LEU A 77 8.44 2.86 2.41
N ILE A 78 7.71 2.71 1.31
CA ILE A 78 7.44 1.40 0.69
C ILE A 78 8.73 0.76 0.18
N ALA A 79 9.56 1.52 -0.55
CA ALA A 79 10.84 1.02 -1.05
C ALA A 79 11.80 0.64 0.09
N GLY A 80 11.90 1.49 1.10
CA GLY A 80 12.68 1.24 2.32
C GLY A 80 12.19 0.02 3.07
N TYR A 81 10.87 -0.13 3.23
CA TYR A 81 10.26 -1.31 3.83
C TYR A 81 10.57 -2.58 3.03
N ALA A 82 10.37 -2.58 1.72
CA ALA A 82 10.64 -3.74 0.87
C ALA A 82 12.11 -4.18 0.93
N PHE A 83 13.04 -3.21 1.05
CA PHE A 83 14.45 -3.48 1.22
C PHE A 83 14.79 -3.99 2.63
N LEU A 84 14.24 -3.38 3.68
CA LEU A 84 14.59 -3.70 5.06
C LEU A 84 13.89 -4.95 5.59
N ALA A 85 12.65 -5.23 5.17
CA ALA A 85 11.82 -6.29 5.76
C ALA A 85 12.48 -7.68 5.73
N PRO A 86 13.13 -8.11 4.63
CA PRO A 86 13.84 -9.40 4.60
C PRO A 86 15.09 -9.44 5.49
N ARG A 87 15.63 -8.29 5.90
CA ARG A 87 16.89 -8.17 6.65
C ARG A 87 16.65 -7.96 8.14
N LEU A 88 15.79 -6.99 8.48
CA LEU A 88 15.51 -6.62 9.85
C LEU A 88 14.44 -7.49 10.49
N GLY A 89 13.53 -8.10 9.71
CA GLY A 89 12.43 -8.92 10.23
C GLY A 89 11.10 -8.21 10.07
N PHE A 90 10.07 -8.98 9.72
CA PHE A 90 8.78 -8.45 9.30
C PHE A 90 8.12 -7.57 10.38
N ILE A 91 8.19 -7.98 11.65
CA ILE A 91 7.53 -7.25 12.74
C ILE A 91 8.26 -5.93 13.01
N SER A 92 9.58 -5.96 13.11
CA SER A 92 10.41 -4.77 13.35
C SER A 92 10.28 -3.74 12.23
N THR A 93 10.31 -4.17 10.97
CA THR A 93 10.14 -3.24 9.84
C THR A 93 8.72 -2.72 9.72
N SER A 94 7.71 -3.52 10.04
CA SER A 94 6.32 -3.07 10.05
C SER A 94 6.08 -2.04 11.15
N PHE A 95 6.68 -2.22 12.33
CA PHE A 95 6.68 -1.23 13.40
C PHE A 95 7.27 0.10 12.92
N LEU A 96 8.48 0.08 12.34
CA LEU A 96 9.13 1.29 11.84
C LEU A 96 8.32 1.96 10.74
N ALA A 97 7.80 1.19 9.78
CA ALA A 97 6.97 1.73 8.70
C ALA A 97 5.71 2.40 9.25
N PHE A 98 5.00 1.74 10.18
CA PHE A 98 3.78 2.29 10.76
C PHE A 98 4.04 3.55 11.59
N ALA A 99 5.11 3.56 12.41
CA ALA A 99 5.53 4.72 13.16
C ALA A 99 5.90 5.89 12.23
N LEU A 100 6.71 5.62 11.19
CA LEU A 100 7.13 6.65 10.23
C LEU A 100 5.95 7.21 9.44
N VAL A 101 4.99 6.38 9.00
CA VAL A 101 3.77 6.87 8.35
C VAL A 101 3.02 7.82 9.28
N GLY A 102 2.82 7.44 10.54
CA GLY A 102 2.15 8.29 11.54
C GLY A 102 2.90 9.60 11.85
N LEU A 103 4.21 9.62 11.71
CA LEU A 103 5.02 10.82 11.93
C LEU A 103 5.08 11.72 10.69
N VAL A 104 5.21 11.16 9.50
CA VAL A 104 5.36 11.91 8.24
C VAL A 104 4.04 12.52 7.77
N TYR A 105 2.92 11.80 7.91
CA TYR A 105 1.64 12.21 7.35
C TYR A 105 0.73 12.99 8.30
N ASN A 106 1.12 13.15 9.57
CA ASN A 106 0.32 13.95 10.49
C ASN A 106 0.78 15.43 10.44
N PRO A 107 -0.17 16.38 10.21
CA PRO A 107 0.11 17.79 9.92
C PRO A 107 0.63 18.60 11.12
N GLU A 108 0.55 18.06 12.33
CA GLU A 108 1.06 18.73 13.53
C GLU A 108 2.60 18.84 13.50
N PRO A 109 3.22 19.71 14.32
CA PRO A 109 4.67 19.69 14.48
C PRO A 109 5.16 18.41 15.18
N LEU A 110 6.40 18.02 14.90
CA LEU A 110 7.07 16.91 15.58
C LEU A 110 7.42 17.32 17.01
N THR A 111 6.68 16.78 17.98
CA THR A 111 6.95 16.96 19.41
C THR A 111 7.37 15.64 20.05
N THR A 112 8.19 15.68 21.09
CA THR A 112 8.64 14.47 21.81
C THR A 112 7.47 13.63 22.31
N ARG A 113 6.42 14.28 22.82
CA ARG A 113 5.19 13.62 23.26
C ARG A 113 4.53 12.85 22.11
N ARG A 114 4.43 13.48 20.94
CA ARG A 114 3.84 12.84 19.76
C ARG A 114 4.67 11.64 19.30
N VAL A 115 5.99 11.77 19.23
CA VAL A 115 6.87 10.64 18.88
C VAL A 115 6.65 9.47 19.83
N LEU A 116 6.61 9.73 21.14
CA LEU A 116 6.34 8.69 22.14
C LEU A 116 4.96 8.04 21.98
N VAL A 117 3.91 8.85 21.79
CA VAL A 117 2.55 8.33 21.61
C VAL A 117 2.44 7.52 20.31
N THR A 118 2.96 8.02 19.19
CA THR A 118 2.95 7.29 17.90
C THR A 118 3.73 5.99 18.01
N CYS A 119 4.91 5.99 18.62
CA CYS A 119 5.68 4.76 18.86
C CYS A 119 4.92 3.79 19.80
N GLY A 120 4.28 4.29 20.86
CA GLY A 120 3.48 3.46 21.77
C GLY A 120 2.29 2.80 21.06
N ILE A 121 1.53 3.55 20.27
CA ILE A 121 0.42 3.02 19.47
C ILE A 121 0.94 2.00 18.45
N SER A 122 2.07 2.31 17.79
CA SER A 122 2.70 1.40 16.82
C SER A 122 3.10 0.08 17.47
N ALA A 123 3.69 0.13 18.67
CA ALA A 123 4.08 -1.06 19.41
C ALA A 123 2.87 -1.89 19.82
N ALA A 124 1.82 -1.24 20.35
CA ALA A 124 0.59 -1.91 20.74
C ALA A 124 -0.10 -2.59 19.54
N PHE A 125 -0.20 -1.89 18.40
CA PHE A 125 -0.80 -2.43 17.18
C PHE A 125 0.00 -3.61 16.64
N MET A 126 1.33 -3.48 16.54
CA MET A 126 2.18 -4.58 16.07
C MET A 126 2.15 -5.79 17.01
N THR A 127 2.05 -5.57 18.32
CA THR A 127 1.88 -6.65 19.30
C THR A 127 0.56 -7.38 19.07
N ALA A 128 -0.53 -6.65 18.85
CA ALA A 128 -1.83 -7.26 18.55
C ALA A 128 -1.78 -8.09 17.25
N LEU A 129 -1.14 -7.58 16.20
CA LEU A 129 -0.94 -8.33 14.95
C LEU A 129 -0.08 -9.57 15.14
N TYR A 130 0.97 -9.49 15.95
CA TYR A 130 1.81 -10.64 16.29
C TYR A 130 1.00 -11.73 16.99
N LEU A 131 0.22 -11.36 18.01
CA LEU A 131 -0.64 -12.30 18.72
C LEU A 131 -1.68 -12.93 17.79
N LEU A 132 -2.29 -12.14 16.91
CA LEU A 132 -3.28 -12.63 15.97
C LEU A 132 -2.67 -13.57 14.92
N PHE A 133 -1.63 -13.13 14.21
CA PHE A 133 -1.11 -13.88 13.07
C PHE A 133 -0.17 -15.01 13.48
N VAL A 134 0.73 -14.77 14.43
CA VAL A 134 1.74 -15.75 14.80
C VAL A 134 1.20 -16.71 15.85
N VAL A 135 0.60 -16.19 16.93
CA VAL A 135 0.16 -17.04 18.05
C VAL A 135 -1.17 -17.74 17.73
N LEU A 136 -2.19 -16.99 17.28
CA LEU A 136 -3.52 -17.56 17.07
C LEU A 136 -3.64 -18.29 15.73
N LEU A 137 -3.12 -17.70 14.64
CA LEU A 137 -3.26 -18.25 13.28
C LEU A 137 -2.05 -19.06 12.80
N ASN A 138 -0.97 -19.14 13.58
CA ASN A 138 0.24 -19.91 13.28
C ASN A 138 0.86 -19.60 11.90
N VAL A 139 0.78 -18.33 11.50
CA VAL A 139 1.34 -17.83 10.24
C VAL A 139 2.85 -17.66 10.38
N ARG A 140 3.62 -18.24 9.45
CA ARG A 140 5.07 -18.05 9.38
C ARG A 140 5.39 -16.67 8.82
N VAL A 141 5.90 -15.77 9.67
CA VAL A 141 6.41 -14.47 9.25
C VAL A 141 7.89 -14.56 8.88
N PRO A 142 8.38 -13.78 7.89
CA PRO A 142 9.80 -13.72 7.56
C PRO A 142 10.62 -13.27 8.77
N THR A 143 11.50 -14.14 9.27
CA THR A 143 12.38 -13.80 10.39
C THR A 143 13.64 -13.10 9.91
N GLY A 144 13.95 -11.95 10.50
CA GLY A 144 15.18 -11.20 10.21
C GLY A 144 16.13 -11.14 11.40
N ILE A 145 17.05 -10.18 11.40
CA ILE A 145 18.01 -9.95 12.48
C ILE A 145 17.29 -9.59 13.80
N LEU A 146 16.15 -8.91 13.71
CA LEU A 146 15.31 -8.48 14.84
C LEU A 146 13.90 -9.05 14.64
N LEU A 147 13.68 -10.32 15.01
CA LEU A 147 12.40 -11.05 14.96
C LEU A 147 11.64 -10.89 13.64
#